data_AF-A0A4Q5WV74-F1
#
_entry.id   AF-A0A4Q5WV74-F1
#
_cell.length_a   1.000
_cell.length_b   1.000
_cell.length_c   1.000
_cell.angle_alpha   90.00
_cell.angle_beta   90.00
_cell.angle_gamma   90.00
#
_symmetry.space_group_name_H-M   'P 1'
#
loop_
_entity.id
_entity.type
_entity.pdbx_description
1 polymer ?
#
loop_
_entity_poly.entity_id
_entity_poly.type
_entity_poly.pdbx_seq_one_letter_code
_entity_poly.pdbx_strand_id
1 'polypeptide(L)' 'MKEEFTLSVNGISFLFRRMYHPEVELAYHIHISNLTQRTIFRMKKNARGVWKILHQDLPEAAWRAEPQLAEAIEANERAA' A
#
# COMPACT_ATOMS: atom_id res chain seq x y z
N MET A 1 -5.83 3.64 -14.52
CA MET A 1 -4.85 3.14 -13.53
C MET A 1 -3.74 4.15 -13.30
N LYS A 2 -3.31 4.41 -12.05
CA LYS A 2 -2.16 5.28 -11.76
C LYS A 2 -0.96 4.48 -11.27
N GLU A 3 0.24 4.85 -11.73
CA GLU A 3 1.51 4.26 -11.26
C GLU A 3 1.91 4.74 -9.86
N GLU A 4 1.55 5.97 -9.53
CA GLU A 4 1.79 6.58 -8.22
C GLU A 4 0.54 7.36 -7.78
N PHE A 5 0.17 7.22 -6.51
CA PHE A 5 -0.92 8.01 -5.91
C PHE A 5 -0.76 8.13 -4.40
N THR A 6 -1.44 9.10 -3.79
CA THR A 6 -1.41 9.32 -2.34
C THR A 6 -2.78 9.12 -1.72
N LEU A 7 -2.82 8.54 -0.52
CA LEU A 7 -3.99 8.49 0.34
C LEU A 7 -3.63 9.06 1.71
N SER A 8 -4.53 9.83 2.29
CA SER A 8 -4.40 10.25 3.69
C SER A 8 -5.43 9.50 4.54
N VAL A 9 -4.96 8.76 5.55
CA VAL A 9 -5.82 8.03 6.50
C VAL A 9 -5.46 8.49 7.91
N ASN A 10 -6.43 9.00 8.66
CA ASN A 10 -6.24 9.47 10.04
C ASN A 10 -5.07 10.47 10.20
N GLY A 11 -4.91 11.39 9.23
CA GLY A 11 -3.84 12.39 9.26
C GLY A 11 -2.45 11.89 8.86
N ILE A 12 -2.33 10.62 8.44
CA ILE A 12 -1.09 10.03 7.95
C ILE A 12 -1.17 9.92 6.43
N SER A 13 -0.16 10.43 5.73
CA SER A 13 -0.07 10.33 4.28
C SER A 13 0.71 9.07 3.87
N PHE A 14 0.08 8.31 2.99
CA PHE A 14 0.59 7.10 2.37
C PHE A 14 0.79 7.35 0.88
N LEU A 15 2.03 7.25 0.41
CA LEU A 15 2.37 7.33 -1.01
C LEU A 15 2.49 5.90 -1.56
N PHE A 16 1.65 5.56 -2.51
CA PHE A 16 1.61 4.28 -3.20
C PHE A 16 2.41 4.39 -4.48
N ARG A 17 3.29 3.41 -4.71
CA ARG A 17 4.02 3.20 -5.95
C ARG A 17 3.76 1.78 -6.44
N ARG A 18 3.16 1.67 -7.61
CA ARG A 18 2.93 0.40 -8.28
C ARG A 18 4.26 -0.13 -8.80
N MET A 19 4.68 -1.29 -8.34
CA MET A 19 5.89 -1.95 -8.82
C MET A 19 5.51 -3.03 -9.82
N TYR A 20 5.85 -2.82 -11.08
CA TYR A 20 5.68 -3.81 -12.13
C TYR A 20 7.00 -4.58 -12.32
N HIS A 21 6.93 -5.91 -12.22
CA HIS A 21 8.02 -6.78 -12.61
C HIS A 21 7.43 -7.94 -13.44
N PRO A 22 7.96 -8.24 -14.63
CA PRO A 22 7.37 -9.23 -15.53
C PRO A 22 7.36 -10.66 -14.94
N GLU A 23 8.23 -10.93 -13.98
CA GLU A 23 8.42 -12.24 -13.37
C GLU A 23 7.89 -12.35 -11.92
N VAL A 24 7.30 -11.28 -11.36
CA VAL A 24 6.83 -11.25 -9.97
C VAL A 24 5.38 -10.78 -9.89
N GLU A 25 4.63 -11.33 -8.93
CA GLU A 25 3.28 -10.86 -8.62
C GLU A 25 3.26 -9.34 -8.35
N LEU A 26 2.23 -8.67 -8.83
CA LEU A 26 2.04 -7.23 -8.65
C LEU A 26 2.09 -6.87 -7.17
N ALA A 27 2.95 -5.91 -6.84
CA ALA A 27 3.10 -5.38 -5.50
C ALA A 27 3.04 -3.85 -5.51
N TYR A 28 2.54 -3.30 -4.42
CA TYR A 28 2.56 -1.87 -4.16
C TYR A 28 3.58 -1.55 -3.09
N HIS A 29 4.49 -0.62 -3.37
CA HIS A 29 5.34 0.00 -2.37
C HIS A 29 4.58 1.17 -1.75
N ILE A 30 4.47 1.18 -0.43
CA ILE A 30 3.76 2.21 0.31
C ILE A 30 4.74 2.90 1.24
N HIS A 31 4.87 4.20 1.06
CA HIS A 31 5.71 5.05 1.89
C HIS A 31 4.83 5.80 2.88
N ILE A 32 5.16 5.67 4.16
CA ILE A 32 4.58 6.46 5.24
C ILE A 32 5.50 7.66 5.44
N SER A 33 4.94 8.86 5.29
CA SER A 33 5.59 10.08 5.74
C SER A 33 4.92 10.53 7.03
N ASN A 34 5.47 10.14 8.18
CA ASN A 34 5.22 10.86 9.42
C ASN A 34 6.44 11.77 9.72
N LEU A 35 6.26 12.78 10.57
CA LEU A 35 7.24 13.87 10.80
C LEU A 35 8.64 13.40 11.25
N THR A 36 8.81 12.13 11.64
CA THR A 36 10.06 11.61 12.22
C THR A 36 10.58 10.31 11.59
N GLN A 37 9.76 9.58 10.83
CA GLN A 37 10.12 8.30 10.21
C GLN A 37 9.55 8.16 8.80
N ARG A 38 10.43 7.77 7.87
CA ARG A 38 10.07 7.28 6.54
C ARG A 38 10.06 5.77 6.58
N THR A 39 8.88 5.20 6.74
CA THR A 39 8.70 3.74 6.71
C THR A 39 8.19 3.32 5.34
N ILE A 40 8.82 2.33 4.74
CA ILE A 40 8.41 1.78 3.45
C ILE A 40 8.00 0.33 3.65
N PHE A 41 6.82 -0.03 3.18
CA PHE A 41 6.34 -1.41 3.21
C PHE A 41 5.69 -1.79 1.90
N ARG A 42 5.38 -3.08 1.77
CA ARG A 42 4.80 -3.63 0.54
C ARG A 42 3.45 -4.24 0.84
N MET A 43 2.52 -4.08 -0.09
CA MET A 43 1.28 -4.84 -0.12
C MET A 43 1.25 -5.71 -1.38
N LYS A 44 0.82 -6.98 -1.22
CA LYS A 44 0.54 -7.88 -2.32
C LYS A 44 -0.79 -8.60 -2.13
N LYS A 45 -1.35 -9.16 -3.20
CA LYS A 45 -2.47 -10.08 -3.09
C LYS A 45 -2.04 -11.39 -2.43
N ASN A 46 -2.77 -11.84 -1.42
CA ASN A 46 -2.60 -13.17 -0.85
C ASN A 46 -3.25 -14.23 -1.75
N ALA A 47 -3.20 -15.51 -1.35
CA ALA A 47 -3.81 -16.61 -2.10
C ALA A 47 -5.33 -16.49 -2.31
N ARG A 48 -6.01 -15.59 -1.58
CA ARG A 48 -7.44 -15.29 -1.74
C ARG A 48 -7.69 -14.04 -2.60
N GLY A 49 -6.66 -13.47 -3.20
CA GLY A 49 -6.76 -12.25 -4.03
C GLY A 49 -6.89 -10.95 -3.23
N VAL A 50 -6.71 -10.97 -1.91
CA VAL A 50 -6.86 -9.79 -1.03
C VAL A 50 -5.50 -9.13 -0.79
N TRP A 51 -5.43 -7.81 -0.95
CA TRP A 51 -4.22 -7.05 -0.63
C TRP A 51 -3.90 -7.07 0.85
N LYS A 52 -2.67 -7.48 1.18
CA LYS A 52 -2.16 -7.60 2.54
C LYS A 52 -0.76 -7.02 2.65
N ILE A 53 -0.46 -6.45 3.82
CA ILE A 53 0.87 -6.00 4.18
C ILE A 53 1.80 -7.21 4.31
N LEU A 54 3.01 -7.09 3.72
CA LEU A 54 4.03 -8.14 3.78
C LEU A 54 5.03 -7.99 4.93
N HIS A 55 5.19 -6.79 5.51
CA HIS A 55 6.20 -6.50 6.54
C HIS A 55 5.58 -6.47 7.93
N GLN A 56 6.19 -7.16 8.90
CA GLN A 56 5.64 -7.32 10.25
C GLN A 56 5.99 -6.16 11.20
N ASP A 57 7.11 -5.47 10.96
CA ASP A 57 7.58 -4.35 11.81
C ASP A 57 7.14 -3.01 11.23
N LEU A 58 5.88 -2.66 11.48
CA LEU A 58 5.30 -1.38 11.07
C LEU A 58 4.60 -0.68 12.23
N PRO A 59 4.54 0.66 12.21
CA PRO A 59 3.72 1.40 13.16
C PRO A 59 2.28 0.88 13.17
N GLU A 60 1.68 0.80 14.35
CA GLU A 60 0.30 0.32 14.54
C GLU A 60 -0.70 1.04 13.61
N ALA A 61 -0.47 2.32 13.34
CA ALA A 61 -1.30 3.11 12.45
C ALA A 61 -1.34 2.56 11.00
N ALA A 62 -0.25 1.93 10.52
CA ALA A 62 -0.22 1.28 9.21
C ALA A 62 -1.09 0.03 9.19
N TRP A 63 -1.04 -0.77 10.26
CA TRP A 63 -1.88 -1.96 10.43
C TRP A 63 -3.36 -1.61 10.53
N ARG A 64 -3.70 -0.57 11.31
CA ARG A 64 -5.07 -0.08 11.41
C ARG A 64 -5.60 0.50 10.09
N ALA A 65 -4.71 0.99 9.23
CA ALA A 65 -5.07 1.50 7.91
C ALA A 65 -5.12 0.41 6.83
N GLU A 66 -4.66 -0.82 7.09
CA GLU A 66 -4.57 -1.89 6.08
C GLU A 66 -5.85 -2.06 5.24
N PRO A 67 -7.07 -2.08 5.82
CA PRO A 67 -8.30 -2.19 5.04
C PRO A 67 -8.49 -1.04 4.04
N GLN A 68 -8.23 0.20 4.46
CA GLN A 68 -8.34 1.41 3.64
C GLN A 68 -7.26 1.43 2.55
N LEU A 69 -6.04 0.99 2.86
CA LEU A 69 -4.95 0.88 1.89
C LEU A 69 -5.30 -0.16 0.81
N ALA A 70 -5.83 -1.32 1.22
CA ALA A 70 -6.26 -2.38 0.32
C ALA A 70 -7.39 -1.90 -0.62
N GLU A 71 -8.40 -1.20 -0.07
CA GLU A 71 -9.50 -0.65 -0.85
C GLU A 71 -9.01 0.39 -1.87
N ALA A 72 -8.06 1.26 -1.48
CA ALA A 72 -7.50 2.26 -2.37
C ALA A 72 -6.72 1.64 -3.54
N ILE A 73 -5.98 0.55 -3.29
CA ILE A 73 -5.30 -0.20 -4.36
C ILE A 73 -6.34 -0.83 -5.29
N GLU A 74 -7.37 -1.50 -4.76
CA GLU A 74 -8.43 -2.10 -5.59
C GLU A 74 -9.21 -1.07 -6.39
N ALA A 75 -9.44 0.13 -5.85
CA ALA A 75 -10.06 1.23 -6.60
C ALA A 75 -9.14 1.71 -7.74
N ASN A 76 -7.84 1.84 -7.50
CA ASN A 76 -6.87 2.23 -8.53
C ASN A 76 -6.73 1.18 -9.65
N GLU A 77 -6.72 -0.10 -9.30
CA GLU A 77 -6.67 -1.20 -10.28
C GLU A 77 -7.99 -1.36 -11.04
N ARG A 78 -9.16 -1.09 -10.43
CA ARG A 78 -10.47 -1.09 -11.13
C ARG A 78 -10.65 0.09 -12.09
N ALA A 79 -9.94 1.19 -11.87
CA ALA A 79 -9.93 2.34 -12.76
C ALA A 79 -8.95 2.17 -13.96
N ALA A 80 -8.44 0.95 -14.20
CA ALA A 80 -7.62 0.55 -15.34
C ALA A 80 -8.52 -0.04 -16.44
#